data_AF-A0A841N8L7-F1
#
_entry.id   AF-A0A841N8L7-F1
#
_cell.length_a   1.000
_cell.length_b   1.000
_cell.length_c   1.000
_cell.angle_alpha   90.00
_cell.angle_beta   90.00
_cell.angle_gamma   90.00
#
_symmetry.space_group_name_H-M   'P 1'
#
loop_
_entity.id
_entity.type
_entity.pdbx_description
1 polymer ?
#
loop_
_entity_poly.entity_id
_entity_poly.type
_entity_poly.pdbx_seq_one_letter_code
_entity_poly.pdbx_strand_id
1 'polypeptide(L)'
;MGQDITCLITKENIELDKNIIHFRIKEFIFIPFNISCDLELEEAKAFDLLSDYIQHLESQDSFDHYSYNRDNDHCNLDIFKIIRDYQIKSFIIEHSYDWADLPVEYYFMQVLDGRIIKNSLVFDESDLSKSNRANVEEAKKNFGLYFNWLNMTDLFYSYYFADRAYTLQQAK
;
A
#
# COMPACT_ATOMS: atom_id res chain seq x y z
N MET A 1 -5.00 -9.45 -19.74
CA MET A 1 -4.12 -8.84 -18.73
C MET A 1 -5.04 -8.50 -17.57
N GLY A 2 -4.70 -8.89 -16.35
CA GLY A 2 -5.49 -8.49 -15.19
C GLY A 2 -4.85 -7.31 -14.47
N GLN A 3 -5.57 -6.78 -13.49
CA GLN A 3 -5.13 -5.64 -12.68
C GLN A 3 -4.00 -6.10 -11.76
N ASP A 4 -2.95 -5.29 -11.63
CA ASP A 4 -1.81 -5.54 -10.77
C ASP A 4 -1.34 -4.21 -10.18
N ILE A 5 -1.65 -3.99 -8.90
CA ILE A 5 -1.36 -2.72 -8.25
C ILE A 5 -1.23 -2.86 -6.75
N THR A 6 -0.19 -2.24 -6.19
CA THR A 6 -0.06 -1.96 -4.75
C THR A 6 -0.28 -0.48 -4.50
N CYS A 7 -1.01 -0.14 -3.44
CA CYS A 7 -1.19 1.25 -3.03
C CYS A 7 -1.05 1.43 -1.52
N LEU A 8 -0.29 2.46 -1.14
CA LEU A 8 -0.32 3.05 0.20
C LEU A 8 -1.37 4.17 0.21
N ILE A 9 -2.32 4.07 1.13
CA ILE A 9 -3.48 4.96 1.22
C ILE A 9 -3.46 5.61 2.60
N THR A 10 -3.41 6.94 2.66
CA THR A 10 -3.47 7.68 3.93
C THR A 10 -4.43 8.84 3.86
N LYS A 11 -5.01 9.21 5.01
CA LYS A 11 -5.80 10.44 5.20
C LYS A 11 -4.95 11.58 5.78
N GLU A 12 -3.69 11.32 6.08
CA GLU A 12 -2.80 12.31 6.66
C GLU A 12 -2.46 13.38 5.64
N ASN A 13 -2.47 14.64 6.08
CA ASN A 13 -2.13 15.75 5.22
C ASN A 13 -0.62 15.91 5.13
N ILE A 14 0.00 15.10 4.28
CA ILE A 14 1.42 15.13 3.98
C ILE A 14 1.67 15.83 2.63
N GLU A 15 2.80 16.52 2.51
CA GLU A 15 3.28 17.07 1.23
C GLU A 15 4.37 16.13 0.70
N LEU A 16 4.10 15.44 -0.41
CA LEU A 16 5.00 14.48 -1.02
C LEU A 16 5.88 15.16 -2.06
N ASP A 17 7.12 14.69 -2.20
CA ASP A 17 8.00 15.13 -3.27
C ASP A 17 7.39 14.87 -4.65
N LYS A 18 7.67 15.75 -5.62
CA LYS A 18 7.06 15.68 -6.96
C LYS A 18 7.38 14.40 -7.73
N ASN A 19 8.49 13.74 -7.42
CA ASN A 19 8.88 12.45 -7.99
C ASN A 19 8.09 11.26 -7.42
N ILE A 20 7.40 11.42 -6.29
CA ILE A 20 6.53 10.38 -5.76
C ILE A 20 5.17 10.51 -6.46
N ILE A 21 4.76 9.46 -7.18
CA ILE A 21 3.45 9.44 -7.82
C ILE A 21 2.40 9.38 -6.73
N HIS A 22 1.45 10.29 -6.75
CA HIS A 22 0.37 10.30 -5.78
C HIS A 22 -0.88 10.99 -6.32
N PHE A 23 -2.04 10.61 -5.79
CA PHE A 23 -3.32 11.22 -6.14
C PHE A 23 -4.07 11.61 -4.88
N ARG A 24 -4.55 12.86 -4.85
CA ARG A 24 -5.53 13.30 -3.85
C ARG A 24 -6.93 12.99 -4.37
N ILE A 25 -7.61 12.06 -3.72
CA ILE A 25 -8.98 11.65 -4.06
C ILE A 25 -9.81 11.81 -2.80
N LYS A 26 -10.65 12.86 -2.80
CA LYS A 26 -11.37 13.32 -1.61
C LYS A 26 -10.37 13.64 -0.48
N GLU A 27 -10.57 13.11 0.72
CA GLU A 27 -9.71 13.28 1.89
C GLU A 27 -8.48 12.36 1.92
N PHE A 28 -8.31 11.47 0.94
CA PHE A 28 -7.23 10.48 0.92
C PHE A 28 -6.14 10.83 -0.10
N ILE A 29 -4.92 10.42 0.23
CA ILE A 29 -3.77 10.36 -0.66
C ILE A 29 -3.51 8.90 -1.00
N PHE A 30 -3.43 8.61 -2.29
CA PHE A 30 -3.11 7.30 -2.84
C PHE A 30 -1.71 7.35 -3.45
N ILE A 31 -0.81 6.49 -3.00
CA ILE A 31 0.57 6.39 -3.48
C ILE A 31 0.72 4.98 -4.08
N PRO A 32 0.66 4.84 -5.42
CA PRO A 32 0.82 3.55 -6.07
C PRO A 32 2.29 3.13 -6.13
N PHE A 33 2.51 1.81 -6.13
CA PHE A 33 3.82 1.17 -6.26
C PHE A 33 3.77 0.06 -7.30
N ASN A 34 4.88 -0.10 -8.02
CA ASN A 34 5.12 -1.21 -8.94
C ASN A 34 5.84 -2.33 -8.19
N ILE A 35 5.12 -3.21 -7.50
CA ILE A 35 5.73 -4.27 -6.69
C ILE A 35 5.49 -5.60 -7.36
N SER A 36 6.58 -6.31 -7.66
CA SER A 36 6.59 -7.63 -8.28
C SER A 36 6.94 -8.76 -7.29
N CYS A 37 7.10 -8.43 -6.00
CA CYS A 37 7.45 -9.37 -4.94
C CYS A 37 6.40 -9.42 -3.82
N ASP A 38 6.48 -10.45 -2.98
CA ASP A 38 5.72 -10.52 -1.74
C ASP A 38 6.00 -9.26 -0.90
N LEU A 39 4.95 -8.71 -0.28
CA LEU A 39 5.07 -7.57 0.63
C LEU A 39 5.66 -7.96 1.99
N GLU A 40 5.81 -9.26 2.27
CA GLU A 40 6.36 -9.83 3.51
C GLU A 40 5.58 -9.38 4.76
N LEU A 41 4.29 -9.07 4.58
CA LEU A 41 3.43 -8.57 5.66
C LEU A 41 3.15 -9.61 6.74
N GLU A 42 3.51 -10.88 6.51
CA GLU A 42 3.38 -11.93 7.51
C GLU A 42 4.16 -11.57 8.79
N GLU A 43 5.37 -11.02 8.66
CA GLU A 43 6.22 -10.68 9.82
C GLU A 43 5.59 -9.61 10.71
N ALA A 44 4.79 -8.70 10.12
CA ALA A 44 4.06 -7.67 10.84
C ALA A 44 3.11 -8.24 11.92
N LYS A 45 2.74 -9.53 11.84
CA LYS A 45 1.93 -10.21 12.88
C LYS A 45 2.62 -10.28 14.23
N ALA A 46 3.95 -10.19 14.29
CA ALA A 46 4.72 -10.24 15.54
C ALA A 46 4.78 -8.90 16.30
N PHE A 47 4.35 -7.78 15.70
CA PHE A 47 4.59 -6.43 16.24
C PHE A 47 3.30 -5.64 16.49
N ASP A 48 3.07 -5.10 17.69
CA ASP A 48 1.87 -4.29 17.94
C ASP A 48 2.00 -2.87 17.39
N LEU A 49 3.22 -2.31 17.44
CA LEU A 49 3.55 -0.99 16.96
C LEU A 49 4.25 -1.05 15.61
N LEU A 50 3.86 -0.15 14.72
CA LEU A 50 4.50 0.03 13.42
C LEU A 50 5.98 0.43 13.56
N SER A 51 6.32 1.23 14.57
CA SER A 51 7.71 1.64 14.82
C SER A 51 8.62 0.44 15.04
N ASP A 52 8.16 -0.55 15.80
CA ASP A 52 8.94 -1.73 16.15
C ASP A 52 9.11 -2.64 14.92
N TYR A 53 8.08 -2.71 14.08
CA TYR A 53 8.14 -3.41 12.80
C TYR A 53 9.11 -2.72 11.82
N ILE A 54 9.03 -1.40 11.66
CA ILE A 54 9.99 -0.64 10.82
C ILE A 54 11.42 -0.83 11.32
N GLN A 55 11.64 -0.78 12.64
CA GLN A 55 12.97 -1.00 13.22
C GLN A 55 13.49 -2.42 12.95
N HIS A 56 12.61 -3.42 12.97
CA HIS A 56 12.95 -4.79 12.60
C HIS A 56 13.36 -4.89 11.13
N LEU A 57 12.59 -4.28 10.21
CA LEU A 57 12.94 -4.24 8.79
C LEU A 57 14.30 -3.55 8.57
N GLU A 58 14.55 -2.41 9.22
CA GLU A 58 15.84 -1.70 9.16
C GLU A 58 17.02 -2.48 9.72
N SER A 59 16.76 -3.46 10.61
CA SER A 59 17.80 -4.35 11.13
C SER A 59 18.21 -5.43 10.14
N GLN A 60 17.36 -5.75 9.16
CA GLN A 60 17.62 -6.70 8.09
C GLN A 60 18.25 -6.04 6.87
N ASP A 61 17.74 -4.87 6.45
CA ASP A 61 18.34 -4.04 5.40
C ASP A 61 18.12 -2.55 5.67
N SER A 62 19.11 -1.73 5.33
CA SER A 62 19.04 -0.28 5.52
C SER A 62 18.09 0.35 4.49
N PHE A 63 17.11 1.09 4.99
CA PHE A 63 16.18 1.88 4.16
C PHE A 63 16.89 2.95 3.33
N ASP A 64 18.13 3.32 3.66
CA ASP A 64 18.88 4.33 2.90
C ASP A 64 19.31 3.83 1.51
N HIS A 65 19.28 2.52 1.28
CA HIS A 65 19.50 1.93 -0.05
C HIS A 65 18.25 1.97 -0.94
N TYR A 66 17.08 2.23 -0.33
CA TYR A 66 15.80 2.23 -1.01
C TYR A 66 15.38 3.66 -1.28
N SER A 67 14.88 3.92 -2.47
CA SER A 67 14.43 5.24 -2.88
C SER A 67 13.34 5.05 -3.91
N TYR A 68 12.23 5.78 -3.75
CA TYR A 68 11.13 5.76 -4.69
C TYR A 68 11.63 6.10 -6.10
N ASN A 69 11.74 5.06 -6.94
CA ASN A 69 12.28 5.16 -8.29
C ASN A 69 11.18 4.85 -9.28
N ARG A 70 10.76 5.89 -10.02
CA ARG A 70 9.66 5.77 -10.96
C ARG A 70 9.91 4.79 -12.09
N ASP A 71 11.17 4.59 -12.46
CA ASP A 71 11.58 3.85 -13.64
C ASP A 71 11.87 2.36 -13.35
N ASN A 72 11.84 1.95 -12.08
CA ASN A 72 12.16 0.59 -11.64
C ASN A 72 11.00 -0.04 -10.85
N ASP A 73 11.09 -1.37 -10.67
CA ASP A 73 10.27 -2.06 -9.70
C ASP A 73 10.59 -1.54 -8.29
N HIS A 74 9.53 -1.31 -7.53
CA HIS A 74 9.61 -0.97 -6.11
C HIS A 74 9.76 -2.25 -5.30
N CYS A 75 10.47 -2.14 -4.19
CA CYS A 75 10.54 -3.13 -3.14
C CYS A 75 9.48 -2.84 -2.07
N ASN A 76 9.08 -3.83 -1.27
CA ASN A 76 8.23 -3.63 -0.10
C ASN A 76 8.82 -2.56 0.85
N LEU A 77 10.15 -2.51 0.99
CA LEU A 77 10.85 -1.51 1.80
C LEU A 77 10.68 -0.06 1.31
N ASP A 78 10.40 0.17 0.01
CA ASP A 78 10.11 1.54 -0.49
C ASP A 78 8.82 2.11 0.14
N ILE A 79 7.82 1.25 0.41
CA ILE A 79 6.58 1.66 1.08
C ILE A 79 6.88 2.09 2.52
N PHE A 80 7.60 1.25 3.27
CA PHE A 80 7.91 1.52 4.68
C PHE A 80 8.87 2.68 4.85
N LYS A 81 9.76 2.91 3.89
CA LYS A 81 10.57 4.12 3.83
C LYS A 81 9.72 5.37 3.69
N ILE A 82 8.75 5.40 2.76
CA ILE A 82 7.83 6.54 2.63
C ILE A 82 7.05 6.76 3.92
N ILE A 83 6.55 5.69 4.54
CA ILE A 83 5.84 5.78 5.83
C ILE A 83 6.74 6.43 6.90
N ARG A 84 8.00 6.01 7.00
CA ARG A 84 8.98 6.55 7.96
C ARG A 84 9.31 8.01 7.67
N ASP A 85 9.72 8.31 6.43
CA ASP A 85 10.23 9.62 6.02
C ASP A 85 9.14 10.71 6.15
N TYR A 86 7.89 10.36 5.84
CA TYR A 86 6.73 11.24 5.97
C TYR A 86 5.97 11.10 7.29
N GLN A 87 6.48 10.28 8.22
CA GLN A 87 5.92 10.04 9.55
C GLN A 87 4.44 9.64 9.56
N ILE A 88 4.03 8.83 8.58
CA ILE A 88 2.64 8.39 8.40
C ILE A 88 2.27 7.38 9.48
N LYS A 89 1.26 7.68 10.29
CA LYS A 89 0.83 6.84 11.42
C LYS A 89 -0.47 6.09 11.17
N SER A 90 -1.28 6.56 10.23
CA SER A 90 -2.57 5.99 9.87
C SER A 90 -2.65 5.76 8.37
N PHE A 91 -2.69 4.49 7.95
CA PHE A 91 -2.72 4.11 6.55
C PHE A 91 -3.31 2.73 6.32
N ILE A 92 -3.58 2.46 5.04
CA ILE A 92 -3.84 1.13 4.48
C ILE A 92 -2.74 0.86 3.44
N ILE A 93 -2.17 -0.35 3.45
CA ILE A 93 -1.49 -0.93 2.31
C ILE A 93 -2.42 -1.98 1.73
N GLU A 94 -2.70 -1.88 0.44
CA GLU A 94 -3.53 -2.86 -0.28
C GLU A 94 -2.88 -3.20 -1.62
N HIS A 95 -2.72 -4.49 -1.87
CA HIS A 95 -2.30 -5.05 -3.14
C HIS A 95 -3.39 -5.94 -3.71
N SER A 96 -3.63 -5.82 -5.01
CA SER A 96 -4.52 -6.71 -5.75
C SER A 96 -3.84 -7.13 -7.05
N TYR A 97 -3.78 -8.44 -7.27
CA TYR A 97 -3.38 -9.04 -8.53
C TYR A 97 -4.47 -10.00 -9.02
N ASP A 98 -4.98 -9.70 -10.22
CA ASP A 98 -5.95 -10.53 -10.92
C ASP A 98 -5.34 -11.06 -12.22
N TRP A 99 -5.78 -12.24 -12.66
CA TRP A 99 -5.44 -12.82 -13.95
C TRP A 99 -6.67 -13.46 -14.60
N ALA A 100 -7.00 -13.04 -15.82
CA ALA A 100 -8.18 -13.51 -16.55
C ALA A 100 -9.48 -13.44 -15.73
N ASP A 101 -9.70 -12.30 -15.05
CA ASP A 101 -10.84 -12.02 -14.18
C ASP A 101 -10.95 -12.94 -12.94
N LEU A 102 -9.87 -13.64 -12.60
CA LEU A 102 -9.75 -14.43 -11.38
C LEU A 102 -8.78 -13.71 -10.41
N PRO A 103 -9.18 -13.50 -9.14
CA PRO A 103 -8.27 -12.99 -8.14
C PRO A 103 -7.17 -14.02 -7.86
N VAL A 104 -5.91 -13.60 -8.01
CA VAL A 104 -4.75 -14.48 -7.83
C VAL A 104 -4.08 -14.18 -6.50
N GLU A 105 -3.79 -12.90 -6.23
CA GLU A 105 -3.13 -12.48 -5.00
C GLU A 105 -3.79 -11.24 -4.40
N TYR A 106 -3.81 -11.20 -3.08
CA TYR A 106 -4.39 -10.08 -2.35
C TYR A 106 -3.64 -9.92 -1.02
N TYR A 107 -3.13 -8.73 -0.76
CA TYR A 107 -2.49 -8.37 0.50
C TYR A 107 -3.15 -7.13 1.07
N PHE A 108 -3.28 -7.09 2.40
CA PHE A 108 -3.89 -5.97 3.10
C PHE A 108 -3.26 -5.78 4.47
N MET A 109 -2.97 -4.53 4.82
CA MET A 109 -2.56 -4.12 6.15
C MET A 109 -3.17 -2.76 6.49
N GLN A 110 -3.81 -2.67 7.65
CA GLN A 110 -4.22 -1.40 8.22
C GLN A 110 -3.36 -1.05 9.44
N VAL A 111 -2.96 0.21 9.50
CA VAL A 111 -2.38 0.83 10.69
C VAL A 111 -3.24 2.02 11.09
N LEU A 112 -3.55 2.14 12.38
CA LEU A 112 -4.24 3.29 12.96
C LEU A 112 -3.42 3.84 14.12
N ASP A 113 -3.12 5.14 14.07
CA ASP A 113 -2.36 5.84 15.12
C ASP A 113 -1.06 5.11 15.52
N GLY A 114 -0.35 4.55 14.54
CA GLY A 114 0.90 3.81 14.70
C GLY A 114 0.75 2.36 15.18
N ARG A 115 -0.48 1.86 15.35
CA ARG A 115 -0.77 0.48 15.78
C ARG A 115 -1.20 -0.39 14.61
N ILE A 116 -0.61 -1.57 14.52
CA ILE A 116 -0.94 -2.56 13.49
C ILE A 116 -2.26 -3.25 13.85
N ILE A 117 -3.24 -3.18 12.97
CA ILE A 117 -4.57 -3.78 13.17
C ILE A 117 -4.52 -5.26 12.75
N LYS A 118 -4.29 -6.15 13.72
CA LYS A 118 -3.99 -7.57 13.49
C LYS A 118 -5.06 -8.33 12.71
N ASN A 119 -6.33 -8.09 12.99
CA ASN A 119 -7.46 -8.72 12.32
C ASN A 119 -7.71 -8.18 10.89
N SER A 120 -6.92 -7.20 10.45
CA SER A 120 -6.91 -6.72 9.06
C SER A 120 -5.82 -7.36 8.21
N LEU A 121 -4.78 -7.96 8.80
CA LEU A 121 -3.64 -8.47 8.06
C LEU A 121 -4.04 -9.63 7.15
N VAL A 122 -3.83 -9.45 5.84
CA VAL A 122 -4.00 -10.45 4.79
C VAL A 122 -2.68 -10.51 4.01
N PHE A 123 -2.07 -11.68 3.95
CA PHE A 123 -0.73 -11.85 3.38
C PHE A 123 -0.50 -13.18 2.68
N ASP A 124 -1.48 -14.08 2.68
CA ASP A 124 -1.40 -15.38 2.00
C ASP A 124 -2.78 -16.03 1.83
N GLU A 125 -2.78 -17.28 1.37
CA GLU A 125 -3.95 -18.16 1.27
C GLU A 125 -4.18 -19.05 2.51
N SER A 126 -3.52 -18.78 3.64
CA SER A 126 -3.73 -19.52 4.88
C SER A 126 -5.14 -19.33 5.43
N ASP A 127 -5.63 -20.28 6.24
CA ASP A 127 -6.96 -20.18 6.87
C ASP A 127 -7.12 -18.90 7.71
N LEU A 128 -6.03 -18.42 8.31
CA LEU A 128 -6.02 -17.20 9.11
C LEU A 128 -6.17 -15.96 8.23
N SER A 129 -5.43 -15.87 7.13
CA SER A 129 -5.55 -14.78 6.15
C SER A 129 -6.91 -14.78 5.43
N LYS A 130 -7.45 -15.96 5.09
CA LYS A 130 -8.82 -16.12 4.56
C LYS A 130 -9.88 -15.58 5.52
N SER A 131 -9.74 -15.84 6.81
CA SER A 131 -10.66 -15.30 7.82
C SER A 131 -10.57 -13.78 7.95
N ASN A 132 -9.37 -13.21 7.81
CA ASN A 132 -9.16 -11.76 7.85
C ASN A 132 -9.64 -11.05 6.58
N ARG A 133 -9.66 -11.72 5.42
CA ARG A 133 -10.22 -11.15 4.18
C ARG A 133 -11.67 -10.69 4.34
N ALA A 134 -12.45 -11.36 5.18
CA ALA A 134 -13.81 -10.94 5.52
C ALA A 134 -13.87 -9.60 6.27
N ASN A 135 -12.80 -9.23 6.99
CA ASN A 135 -12.70 -8.01 7.79
C ASN A 135 -12.21 -6.80 6.97
N VAL A 136 -11.67 -7.01 5.77
CA VAL A 136 -11.08 -5.95 4.93
C VAL A 136 -12.06 -4.81 4.66
N GLU A 137 -13.28 -5.14 4.26
CA GLU A 137 -14.31 -4.13 3.96
C GLU A 137 -14.70 -3.33 5.21
N GLU A 138 -14.72 -3.97 6.38
CA GLU A 138 -14.94 -3.29 7.64
C GLU A 138 -13.76 -2.41 8.03
N ALA A 139 -12.52 -2.89 7.84
CA ALA A 139 -11.30 -2.13 8.08
C ALA A 139 -11.25 -0.85 7.22
N LYS A 140 -11.57 -0.96 5.92
CA LYS A 140 -11.70 0.19 5.01
C LYS A 140 -12.77 1.18 5.48
N LYS A 141 -13.95 0.70 5.87
CA LYS A 141 -15.04 1.55 6.40
C LYS A 141 -14.62 2.27 7.69
N ASN A 142 -13.95 1.58 8.60
CA ASN A 142 -13.43 2.15 9.84
C ASN A 142 -12.35 3.20 9.58
N PHE A 143 -11.61 3.07 8.47
CA PHE A 143 -10.66 4.09 8.01
C PHE A 143 -11.33 5.32 7.38
N GLY A 144 -12.61 5.21 6.99
CA GLY A 144 -13.36 6.22 6.22
C GLY A 144 -13.36 6.00 4.70
N LEU A 145 -12.75 4.90 4.22
CA LEU A 145 -12.68 4.58 2.80
C LEU A 145 -13.97 3.87 2.34
N TYR A 146 -14.98 4.64 1.95
CA TYR A 146 -16.32 4.13 1.58
C TYR A 146 -16.50 3.79 0.10
N PHE A 147 -15.42 3.73 -0.67
CA PHE A 147 -15.46 3.40 -2.10
C PHE A 147 -14.32 2.45 -2.45
N ASN A 148 -14.55 1.60 -3.45
CA ASN A 148 -13.50 0.72 -3.95
C ASN A 148 -12.63 1.48 -4.96
N TRP A 149 -11.42 1.84 -4.57
CA TRP A 149 -10.46 2.53 -5.42
C TRP A 149 -9.97 1.67 -6.59
N LEU A 150 -9.98 0.34 -6.45
CA LEU A 150 -9.63 -0.59 -7.54
C LEU A 150 -10.57 -0.46 -8.75
N ASN A 151 -11.80 0.03 -8.55
CA ASN A 151 -12.74 0.30 -9.64
C ASN A 151 -12.34 1.52 -10.50
N MET A 152 -11.39 2.35 -10.05
CA MET A 152 -10.90 3.51 -10.81
C MET A 152 -9.78 3.08 -11.76
N THR A 153 -10.09 2.19 -12.69
CA THR A 153 -9.12 1.53 -13.58
C THR A 153 -8.33 2.50 -14.46
N ASP A 154 -8.90 3.66 -14.80
CA ASP A 154 -8.17 4.72 -15.52
C ASP A 154 -6.95 5.27 -14.74
N LEU A 155 -6.94 5.10 -13.41
CA LEU A 155 -5.82 5.51 -12.53
C LEU A 155 -5.06 4.31 -11.97
N PHE A 156 -5.78 3.27 -11.54
CA PHE A 156 -5.23 2.21 -10.69
C PHE A 156 -5.30 0.81 -11.31
N TYR A 157 -5.33 0.70 -12.64
CA TYR A 157 -5.23 -0.62 -13.30
C TYR A 157 -3.84 -1.25 -13.14
N SER A 158 -2.80 -0.43 -13.22
CA SER A 158 -1.43 -0.82 -12.89
C SER A 158 -0.60 0.41 -12.57
N TYR A 159 0.60 0.21 -12.05
CA TYR A 159 1.50 1.33 -11.76
C TYR A 159 1.79 2.18 -13.00
N TYR A 160 1.95 1.56 -14.17
CA TYR A 160 2.16 2.27 -15.43
C TYR A 160 1.01 3.22 -15.78
N PHE A 161 -0.24 2.83 -15.49
CA PHE A 161 -1.40 3.69 -15.70
C PHE A 161 -1.38 4.90 -14.76
N ALA A 162 -1.06 4.66 -13.49
CA ALA A 162 -0.89 5.72 -12.51
C ALA A 162 0.22 6.70 -12.90
N ASP A 163 1.41 6.19 -13.26
CA ASP A 163 2.54 7.00 -13.69
C ASP A 163 2.23 7.90 -14.88
N ARG A 164 1.56 7.33 -15.89
CA ARG A 164 1.11 8.08 -17.06
C ARG A 164 0.10 9.17 -16.68
N ALA A 165 -0.90 8.83 -15.87
CA ALA A 165 -1.93 9.78 -15.45
C ALA A 165 -1.33 10.94 -14.64
N TYR A 166 -0.42 10.64 -13.70
CA TYR A 166 0.26 11.63 -12.87
C TYR A 166 1.15 12.56 -13.70
N THR A 167 1.92 12.01 -14.63
CA THR A 167 2.75 12.81 -15.56
C THR A 167 1.91 13.78 -16.38
N LEU A 168 0.75 13.35 -16.89
CA LEU A 168 -0.15 14.21 -17.64
C LEU A 168 -0.80 15.30 -16.78
N GLN A 169 -1.00 15.06 -15.47
CA GLN A 169 -1.49 16.07 -14.54
C GLN A 169 -0.42 17.13 -14.22
N GLN A 170 0.84 16.72 -14.04
CA GLN A 170 1.96 17.62 -13.76
C GLN A 170 2.36 18.48 -14.97
N ALA A 171 2.02 18.07 -16.18
CA ALA A 171 2.31 18.80 -17.41
C ALA A 171 1.29 19.92 -17.76
N LYS A 172 0.20 20.05 -16.99
CA LYS A 172 -0.83 21.07 -17.16
C LYS A 172 -0.57 22.27 -16.26
#